data_AF-A0AAU4BX54-F1
#
_entry.id   AF-A0AAU4BX54-F1
#
_cell.length_a   1.000
_cell.length_b   1.000
_cell.length_c   1.000
_cell.angle_alpha   90.00
_cell.angle_beta   90.00
_cell.angle_gamma   90.00
#
_symmetry.space_group_name_H-M   'P 1'
#
loop_
_entity.id
_entity.type
_entity.pdbx_description
1 polymer ?
#
loop_
_entity_poly.entity_id
_entity_poly.type
_entity_poly.pdbx_seq_one_letter_code
_entity_poly.pdbx_strand_id
1 'polypeptide(L)'
;MRYEAYSYADKTFYDSPVRWATSEEFAAVGDPLPAGWVGSAREVWVGRTPAAVELPDQGWKIHVSACLDNAEHILSVVSSYCLQQGVAYKFLRSPALVQTQNAKYASRGSSGKFMTLYPVDEPELERCLTDLDEALSGLRGPYILSDLRWRNGPLYLRYGGFTEQFCRSDSGELVLALREPSGRLRPDVRRAVFEVPDWAPVPAVLAQALADRAATSMADLPYTVERALHFSNGGGIYLARHTSGGDQVVLKEARPDAGLDQRGDDAVSRLGRERDILHRLKGVPFVPAALGYHIAWEHHFRCRSTYPVSR
;
A
#
# COMPACT_ATOMS: atom_id res chain seq x y z
N MET A 1 -7.53 14.94 -3.91
CA MET A 1 -6.28 14.56 -4.59
C MET A 1 -6.37 14.86 -6.10
N ARG A 2 -6.78 16.08 -6.51
CA ARG A 2 -7.09 16.32 -7.94
C ARG A 2 -5.96 16.97 -8.74
N TYR A 3 -4.98 17.64 -8.10
CA TYR A 3 -3.97 18.42 -8.83
C TYR A 3 -2.51 17.99 -8.58
N GLU A 4 -2.16 17.46 -7.41
CA GLU A 4 -0.77 17.08 -7.10
C GLU A 4 -0.24 15.99 -8.05
N ALA A 5 -1.05 14.99 -8.40
CA ALA A 5 -0.66 13.97 -9.36
C ALA A 5 -0.21 14.56 -10.71
N TYR A 6 -0.82 15.67 -11.13
CA TYR A 6 -0.51 16.34 -12.40
C TYR A 6 0.83 17.08 -12.36
N SER A 7 1.39 17.32 -11.17
CA SER A 7 2.74 17.90 -11.00
C SER A 7 3.87 16.87 -11.06
N TYR A 8 3.54 15.57 -11.06
CA TYR A 8 4.56 14.52 -11.27
C TYR A 8 4.92 14.37 -12.75
N ALA A 9 4.05 14.82 -13.66
CA ALA A 9 4.24 14.67 -15.10
C ALA A 9 5.30 15.62 -15.69
N ASP A 10 5.39 16.85 -15.19
CA ASP A 10 6.37 17.84 -15.64
C ASP A 10 6.81 18.74 -14.47
N LYS A 11 8.07 19.16 -14.47
CA LYS A 11 8.67 19.98 -13.39
C LYS A 11 8.16 21.43 -13.37
N THR A 12 7.56 21.89 -14.46
CA THR A 12 7.21 23.29 -14.73
C THR A 12 5.70 23.46 -14.96
N PHE A 13 5.02 22.47 -15.54
CA PHE A 13 3.60 22.51 -15.89
C PHE A 13 2.79 21.37 -15.26
N TYR A 14 1.49 21.58 -15.07
CA TYR A 14 0.57 20.48 -14.77
C TYR A 14 0.26 19.72 -16.07
N ASP A 15 0.46 18.41 -16.09
CA ASP A 15 0.06 17.56 -17.21
C ASP A 15 -0.59 16.25 -16.71
N SER A 16 -1.28 15.55 -17.61
CA SER A 16 -1.99 14.31 -17.28
C SER A 16 -1.03 13.22 -16.79
N PRO A 17 -1.21 12.71 -15.56
CA PRO A 17 -0.40 11.60 -15.05
C PRO A 17 -0.55 10.36 -15.92
N VAL A 18 -1.69 10.20 -16.60
CA VAL A 18 -1.96 9.07 -17.51
C VAL A 18 -1.11 9.18 -18.77
N ARG A 19 -0.94 10.37 -19.34
CA ARG A 19 -0.08 10.57 -20.53
C ARG A 19 1.39 10.36 -20.19
N TRP A 20 1.84 10.89 -19.06
CA TRP A 20 3.20 10.67 -18.57
C TRP A 20 3.46 9.20 -18.21
N ALA A 21 2.49 8.53 -17.59
CA ALA A 21 2.60 7.10 -17.29
C ALA A 21 2.74 6.19 -18.53
N THR A 22 2.37 6.68 -19.72
CA THR A 22 2.53 5.95 -20.99
C THR A 22 3.83 6.24 -21.72
N SER A 23 4.68 7.17 -21.25
CA SER A 23 5.93 7.50 -21.96
C SER A 23 7.11 6.59 -21.61
N GLU A 24 7.14 6.03 -20.39
CA GLU A 24 8.21 5.16 -19.89
C GLU A 24 7.60 3.92 -19.23
N GLU A 25 7.18 2.96 -20.05
CA GLU A 25 6.56 1.72 -19.59
C GLU A 25 7.59 0.67 -19.18
N PHE A 26 7.16 -0.27 -18.32
CA PHE A 26 7.91 -1.49 -18.11
C PHE A 26 8.01 -2.30 -19.42
N ALA A 27 9.13 -3.00 -19.64
CA ALA A 27 9.30 -3.85 -20.82
C ALA A 27 8.18 -4.90 -20.95
N ALA A 28 7.74 -5.44 -19.81
CA ALA A 28 6.65 -6.42 -19.69
C ALA A 28 5.31 -6.00 -20.30
N VAL A 29 5.10 -4.70 -20.60
CA VAL A 29 3.91 -4.24 -21.34
C VAL A 29 3.93 -4.74 -22.78
N GLY A 30 5.09 -4.65 -23.44
CA GLY A 30 5.29 -5.03 -24.84
C GLY A 30 5.67 -6.50 -25.07
N ASP A 31 6.01 -7.24 -24.01
CA ASP A 31 6.45 -8.62 -24.12
C ASP A 31 5.37 -9.52 -24.77
N PRO A 32 5.77 -10.42 -25.69
CA PRO A 32 4.86 -11.36 -26.31
C PRO A 32 4.32 -12.33 -25.26
N LEU A 33 3.03 -12.64 -25.37
CA LEU A 33 2.41 -13.62 -24.49
C LEU A 33 2.53 -15.04 -25.05
N PRO A 34 2.64 -16.06 -24.17
CA PRO A 34 2.55 -17.45 -24.60
C PRO A 34 1.21 -17.75 -25.28
N ALA A 35 1.17 -18.80 -26.10
CA ALA A 35 -0.07 -19.27 -26.68
C ALA A 35 -1.11 -19.60 -25.58
N GLY A 36 -2.35 -19.19 -25.80
CA GLY A 36 -3.43 -19.37 -24.82
C GLY A 36 -3.51 -18.29 -23.74
N TRP A 37 -2.73 -17.22 -23.82
CA TRP A 37 -2.84 -16.05 -22.94
C TRP A 37 -3.44 -14.84 -23.65
N VAL A 38 -4.21 -14.05 -22.90
CA VAL A 38 -4.81 -12.80 -23.38
C VAL A 38 -4.26 -11.64 -22.56
N GLY A 39 -3.89 -10.57 -23.25
CA GLY A 39 -3.48 -9.31 -22.66
C GLY A 39 -4.59 -8.26 -22.72
N SER A 40 -4.68 -7.42 -21.70
CA SER A 40 -5.49 -6.20 -21.72
C SER A 40 -4.69 -5.05 -21.14
N ALA A 41 -4.85 -3.86 -21.70
CA ALA A 41 -4.32 -2.62 -21.12
C ALA A 41 -5.49 -1.67 -20.92
N ARG A 42 -5.74 -1.27 -19.67
CA ARG A 42 -6.79 -0.32 -19.31
C ARG A 42 -6.21 0.75 -18.40
N GLU A 43 -6.17 1.98 -18.91
CA GLU A 43 -5.61 3.15 -18.24
C GLU A 43 -4.17 2.89 -17.74
N VAL A 44 -4.04 2.62 -16.44
CA VAL A 44 -2.78 2.46 -15.69
C VAL A 44 -2.39 1.00 -15.47
N TRP A 45 -3.28 0.05 -15.76
CA TRP A 45 -3.08 -1.38 -15.49
C TRP A 45 -2.90 -2.17 -16.78
N VAL A 46 -1.97 -3.14 -16.75
CA VAL A 46 -1.89 -4.22 -17.73
C VAL A 46 -2.31 -5.52 -17.06
N GLY A 47 -3.28 -6.20 -17.63
CA GLY A 47 -3.77 -7.50 -17.18
C GLY A 47 -3.38 -8.62 -18.14
N ARG A 48 -2.99 -9.77 -17.59
CA ARG A 48 -2.64 -11.00 -18.30
C ARG A 48 -3.46 -12.15 -17.72
N THR A 49 -4.20 -12.86 -18.56
CA THR A 49 -5.12 -13.92 -18.14
C THR A 49 -5.01 -15.11 -19.10
N PRO A 50 -4.92 -16.35 -18.61
CA PRO A 50 -5.04 -17.53 -19.46
C PRO A 50 -6.46 -17.59 -20.07
N ALA A 51 -6.57 -17.77 -21.38
CA ALA A 51 -7.84 -17.77 -22.11
C ALA A 51 -8.81 -18.87 -21.66
N ALA A 52 -8.28 -19.98 -21.13
CA ALA A 52 -9.07 -21.12 -20.67
C ALA A 52 -9.51 -21.02 -19.21
N VAL A 53 -9.06 -20.01 -18.47
CA VAL A 53 -9.38 -19.85 -17.04
C VAL A 53 -10.60 -18.95 -16.88
N GLU A 54 -11.65 -19.50 -16.29
CA GLU A 54 -12.79 -18.73 -15.80
C GLU A 54 -12.50 -18.29 -14.36
N LEU A 55 -12.36 -16.99 -14.16
CA LEU A 55 -12.14 -16.42 -12.83
C LEU A 55 -13.45 -16.40 -12.04
N PRO A 56 -13.43 -16.77 -10.74
CA PRO A 56 -14.60 -16.55 -9.88
C PRO A 56 -14.89 -15.05 -9.80
N ASP A 57 -16.14 -14.68 -9.50
CA ASP A 57 -16.54 -13.27 -9.37
C ASP A 57 -15.76 -12.53 -8.26
N GLN A 58 -15.34 -13.27 -7.24
CA GLN A 58 -14.69 -12.76 -6.03
C GLN A 58 -13.88 -13.86 -5.34
N GLY A 59 -12.88 -13.46 -4.57
CA GLY A 59 -12.05 -14.38 -3.81
C GLY A 59 -10.91 -13.68 -3.09
N TRP A 60 -9.98 -14.46 -2.58
CA TRP A 60 -8.70 -13.96 -2.06
C TRP A 60 -7.77 -13.64 -3.22
N LYS A 61 -7.33 -12.38 -3.30
CA LYS A 61 -6.30 -11.93 -4.24
C LYS A 61 -5.02 -11.60 -3.51
N ILE A 62 -3.91 -11.82 -4.20
CA ILE A 62 -2.57 -11.47 -3.70
C ILE A 62 -2.18 -10.15 -4.33
N HIS A 63 -1.93 -9.13 -3.53
CA HIS A 63 -1.27 -7.92 -3.99
C HIS A 63 0.22 -8.00 -3.70
N VAL A 64 1.02 -7.44 -4.59
CA VAL A 64 2.46 -7.31 -4.41
C VAL A 64 2.79 -5.83 -4.29
N SER A 65 3.58 -5.46 -3.28
CA SER A 65 4.14 -4.11 -3.16
C SER A 65 5.57 -4.06 -3.70
N ALA A 66 6.04 -2.87 -4.04
CA ALA A 66 7.38 -2.66 -4.54
C ALA A 66 7.88 -1.25 -4.24
N CYS A 67 9.20 -1.12 -4.13
CA CYS A 67 9.91 0.14 -4.18
C CYS A 67 10.30 0.46 -5.64
N LEU A 68 10.65 1.71 -5.93
CA LEU A 68 11.00 2.11 -7.30
C LEU A 68 12.25 1.40 -7.82
N ASP A 69 13.20 1.13 -6.93
CA ASP A 69 14.48 0.47 -7.23
C ASP A 69 14.36 -1.04 -7.47
N ASN A 70 13.26 -1.68 -7.05
CA ASN A 70 13.05 -3.12 -7.19
C ASN A 70 11.80 -3.53 -7.99
N ALA A 71 10.98 -2.57 -8.43
CA ALA A 71 9.73 -2.85 -9.15
C ALA A 71 9.93 -3.70 -10.42
N GLU A 72 10.95 -3.41 -11.23
CA GLU A 72 11.26 -4.19 -12.45
C GLU A 72 11.59 -5.64 -12.10
N HIS A 73 12.40 -5.86 -11.06
CA HIS A 73 12.81 -7.18 -10.63
C HIS A 73 11.62 -7.99 -10.10
N ILE A 74 10.82 -7.39 -9.22
CA ILE A 74 9.58 -8.02 -8.70
C ILE A 74 8.64 -8.36 -9.85
N LEU A 75 8.45 -7.44 -10.80
CA LEU A 75 7.59 -7.66 -11.96
C LEU A 75 8.05 -8.85 -12.80
N SER A 76 9.36 -8.95 -13.05
CA SER A 76 9.95 -10.04 -13.81
C SER A 76 9.75 -11.39 -13.13
N VAL A 77 10.05 -11.49 -11.83
CA VAL A 77 9.90 -12.73 -11.04
C VAL A 77 8.44 -13.16 -10.97
N VAL A 78 7.55 -12.25 -10.56
CA VAL A 78 6.13 -12.55 -10.37
C VAL A 78 5.44 -12.86 -11.71
N SER A 79 5.76 -12.12 -12.77
CA SER A 79 5.19 -12.39 -14.12
C SER A 79 5.64 -13.75 -14.63
N SER A 80 6.93 -14.08 -14.49
CA SER A 80 7.46 -15.38 -14.92
C SER A 80 6.76 -16.52 -14.18
N TYR A 81 6.61 -16.39 -12.86
CA TYR A 81 5.86 -17.35 -12.06
C TYR A 81 4.40 -17.48 -12.53
N CYS A 82 3.69 -16.37 -12.70
CA CYS A 82 2.28 -16.39 -13.11
C CYS A 82 2.08 -17.02 -14.49
N LEU A 83 2.96 -16.70 -15.45
CA LEU A 83 2.93 -17.27 -16.79
C LEU A 83 3.19 -18.78 -16.79
N GLN A 84 4.10 -19.26 -15.94
CA GLN A 84 4.40 -20.69 -15.79
C GLN A 84 3.29 -21.46 -15.09
N GLN A 85 2.68 -20.87 -14.05
CA GLN A 85 1.67 -21.53 -13.22
C GLN A 85 0.23 -21.31 -13.71
N GLY A 86 0.02 -20.50 -14.74
CA GLY A 86 -1.33 -20.24 -15.25
C GLY A 86 -2.17 -19.31 -14.38
N VAL A 87 -1.54 -18.43 -13.58
CA VAL A 87 -2.25 -17.55 -12.64
C VAL A 87 -2.54 -16.22 -13.32
N ALA A 88 -3.80 -15.79 -13.34
CA ALA A 88 -4.15 -14.48 -13.89
C ALA A 88 -3.62 -13.36 -12.99
N TYR A 89 -3.09 -12.29 -13.60
CA TYR A 89 -2.49 -11.20 -12.85
C TYR A 89 -2.58 -9.86 -13.59
N LYS A 90 -2.36 -8.78 -12.86
CA LYS A 90 -2.20 -7.43 -13.41
C LYS A 90 -1.12 -6.65 -12.68
N PHE A 91 -0.60 -5.62 -13.33
CA PHE A 91 0.44 -4.75 -12.78
C PHE A 91 0.29 -3.31 -13.27
N LEU A 92 0.83 -2.36 -12.51
CA LEU A 92 0.95 -0.96 -12.96
C LEU A 92 1.93 -0.88 -14.12
N ARG A 93 1.55 -0.21 -15.21
CA ARG A 93 2.30 -0.24 -16.48
C ARG A 93 3.64 0.48 -16.48
N SER A 94 3.93 1.35 -15.50
CA SER A 94 5.17 2.14 -15.46
C SER A 94 5.69 2.45 -14.05
N PRO A 95 7.00 2.72 -13.88
CA PRO A 95 7.59 3.18 -12.61
C PRO A 95 6.94 4.45 -12.07
N ALA A 96 6.60 5.38 -12.97
CA ALA A 96 5.81 6.59 -12.69
C ALA A 96 4.50 6.29 -11.93
N LEU A 97 3.80 5.23 -12.33
CA LEU A 97 2.57 4.80 -11.66
C LEU A 97 2.85 4.13 -10.31
N VAL A 98 3.94 3.38 -10.19
CA VAL A 98 4.37 2.83 -8.90
C VAL A 98 4.63 3.97 -7.90
N GLN A 99 5.32 5.03 -8.34
CA GLN A 99 5.60 6.20 -7.51
C GLN A 99 4.31 6.91 -7.09
N THR A 100 3.45 7.25 -8.05
CA THR A 100 2.22 8.00 -7.78
C THR A 100 1.21 7.20 -6.96
N GLN A 101 1.13 5.88 -7.16
CA GLN A 101 0.34 4.97 -6.34
C GLN A 101 0.81 4.94 -4.88
N ASN A 102 2.10 5.21 -4.62
CA ASN A 102 2.69 5.24 -3.28
C ASN A 102 3.05 6.65 -2.79
N ALA A 103 2.59 7.70 -3.48
CA ALA A 103 2.91 9.08 -3.13
C ALA A 103 2.36 9.47 -1.74
N LYS A 104 2.92 10.52 -1.13
CA LYS A 104 2.52 10.99 0.21
C LYS A 104 1.01 11.18 0.36
N TYR A 105 0.35 11.76 -0.62
CA TYR A 105 -1.08 12.03 -0.58
C TYR A 105 -1.90 11.06 -1.45
N ALA A 106 -1.32 9.93 -1.86
CA ALA A 106 -2.04 8.85 -2.51
C ALA A 106 -3.11 8.25 -1.60
N SER A 107 -4.07 7.55 -2.20
CA SER A 107 -5.19 6.95 -1.46
C SER A 107 -4.65 5.85 -0.56
N ARG A 108 -4.81 6.01 0.75
CA ARG A 108 -4.28 5.07 1.75
C ARG A 108 -4.82 3.64 1.59
N GLY A 109 -6.04 3.48 1.04
CA GLY A 109 -6.66 2.16 0.82
C GLY A 109 -6.14 1.42 -0.41
N SER A 110 -5.36 2.07 -1.27
CA SER A 110 -4.77 1.46 -2.46
C SER A 110 -3.25 1.62 -2.54
N SER A 111 -2.67 2.43 -1.66
CA SER A 111 -1.24 2.77 -1.74
C SER A 111 -0.35 1.56 -1.57
N GLY A 112 0.73 1.52 -2.35
CA GLY A 112 1.70 0.43 -2.34
C GLY A 112 1.33 -0.78 -3.20
N LYS A 113 0.09 -0.88 -3.72
CA LYS A 113 -0.33 -1.97 -4.61
C LYS A 113 0.30 -1.81 -5.98
N PHE A 114 1.31 -2.63 -6.28
CA PHE A 114 1.98 -2.64 -7.57
C PHE A 114 1.40 -3.71 -8.51
N MET A 115 1.26 -4.95 -8.02
CA MET A 115 0.67 -6.05 -8.78
C MET A 115 -0.53 -6.65 -8.05
N THR A 116 -1.35 -7.42 -8.77
CA THR A 116 -2.44 -8.23 -8.21
C THR A 116 -2.52 -9.55 -8.95
N LEU A 117 -2.55 -10.66 -8.22
CA LEU A 117 -2.75 -12.02 -8.73
C LEU A 117 -4.14 -12.50 -8.29
N TYR A 118 -4.73 -13.34 -9.12
CA TYR A 118 -6.10 -13.84 -8.99
C TYR A 118 -6.12 -15.37 -8.97
N PRO A 119 -5.69 -15.99 -7.86
CA PRO A 119 -5.79 -17.44 -7.71
C PRO A 119 -7.26 -17.88 -7.70
N VAL A 120 -7.57 -18.97 -8.40
CA VAL A 120 -8.97 -19.42 -8.58
C VAL A 120 -9.55 -20.16 -7.39
N ASP A 121 -8.70 -20.78 -6.56
CA ASP A 121 -9.08 -21.55 -5.39
C ASP A 121 -8.03 -21.47 -4.25
N GLU A 122 -8.35 -22.09 -3.11
CA GLU A 122 -7.47 -22.14 -1.94
C GLU A 122 -6.15 -22.88 -2.20
N PRO A 123 -6.12 -24.06 -2.86
CA PRO A 123 -4.87 -24.71 -3.23
C PRO A 123 -3.96 -23.84 -4.12
N GLU A 124 -4.50 -23.13 -5.10
CA GLU A 124 -3.72 -22.22 -5.94
C GLU A 124 -3.22 -21.00 -5.17
N LEU A 125 -4.04 -20.45 -4.28
CA LEU A 125 -3.62 -19.38 -3.37
C LEU A 125 -2.43 -19.82 -2.51
N GLU A 126 -2.50 -20.99 -1.87
CA GLU A 126 -1.45 -21.52 -1.02
C GLU A 126 -0.14 -21.78 -1.78
N ARG A 127 -0.22 -22.35 -2.98
CA ARG A 127 0.96 -22.51 -3.87
C ARG A 127 1.59 -21.15 -4.19
N CYS A 128 0.79 -20.18 -4.63
CA CYS A 128 1.27 -18.83 -4.94
C CYS A 128 1.96 -18.16 -3.75
N LEU A 129 1.38 -18.25 -2.55
CA LEU A 129 1.95 -17.66 -1.35
C LEU A 129 3.26 -18.33 -0.95
N THR A 130 3.36 -19.66 -1.11
CA THR A 130 4.57 -20.40 -0.72
C THR A 130 5.72 -20.12 -1.68
N ASP A 131 5.48 -20.29 -2.98
CA ASP A 131 6.52 -20.17 -3.99
C ASP A 131 7.02 -18.73 -4.14
N LEU A 132 6.11 -17.75 -4.07
CA LEU A 132 6.49 -16.34 -4.19
C LEU A 132 7.10 -15.77 -2.89
N ASP A 133 6.78 -16.32 -1.71
CA ASP A 133 7.46 -15.92 -0.47
C ASP A 133 8.95 -16.28 -0.51
N GLU A 134 9.27 -17.47 -1.05
CA GLU A 134 10.65 -17.87 -1.30
C GLU A 134 11.31 -17.01 -2.39
N ALA A 135 10.66 -16.88 -3.55
CA ALA A 135 11.23 -16.18 -4.71
C ALA A 135 11.43 -14.66 -4.48
N LEU A 136 10.65 -14.06 -3.58
CA LEU A 136 10.71 -12.63 -3.25
C LEU A 136 11.35 -12.37 -1.88
N SER A 137 11.99 -13.38 -1.29
CA SER A 137 12.60 -13.27 0.04
C SER A 137 13.62 -12.13 0.09
N GLY A 138 13.52 -11.30 1.13
CA GLY A 138 14.39 -10.13 1.34
C GLY A 138 14.04 -8.90 0.50
N LEU A 139 13.10 -8.99 -0.45
CA LEU A 139 12.65 -7.83 -1.21
C LEU A 139 11.72 -6.95 -0.37
N ARG A 140 11.90 -5.64 -0.50
CA ARG A 140 11.20 -4.62 0.27
C ARG A 140 10.03 -4.02 -0.51
N GLY A 141 9.10 -3.44 0.22
CA GLY A 141 7.99 -2.67 -0.34
C GLY A 141 7.21 -1.97 0.78
N PRO A 142 6.44 -0.92 0.45
CA PRO A 142 5.59 -0.27 1.42
C PRO A 142 4.54 -1.24 1.97
N TYR A 143 4.26 -1.13 3.27
CA TYR A 143 3.15 -1.87 3.87
C TYR A 143 1.81 -1.47 3.23
N ILE A 144 0.93 -2.43 2.91
CA ILE A 144 -0.40 -2.14 2.37
C ILE A 144 -1.42 -2.14 3.52
N LEU A 145 -1.93 -0.96 3.89
CA LEU A 145 -2.80 -0.80 5.07
C LEU A 145 -4.13 -1.57 5.00
N SER A 146 -4.66 -1.72 3.80
CA SER A 146 -5.97 -2.35 3.54
C SER A 146 -5.94 -3.87 3.45
N ASP A 147 -4.76 -4.47 3.63
CA ASP A 147 -4.48 -5.87 3.29
C ASP A 147 -3.72 -6.56 4.43
N LEU A 148 -3.79 -7.88 4.46
CA LEU A 148 -3.07 -8.76 5.38
C LEU A 148 -1.68 -9.05 4.80
N ARG A 149 -0.60 -8.71 5.50
CA ARG A 149 0.75 -9.07 5.04
C ARG A 149 0.96 -10.58 5.17
N TRP A 150 1.52 -11.18 4.13
CA TRP A 150 2.03 -12.54 4.19
C TRP A 150 3.46 -12.51 4.72
N ARG A 151 3.64 -12.97 5.95
CA ARG A 151 4.95 -13.05 6.63
C ARG A 151 5.69 -11.70 6.56
N ASN A 152 6.91 -11.69 6.03
CA ASN A 152 7.79 -10.52 5.98
C ASN A 152 8.01 -9.98 4.56
N GLY A 153 7.51 -10.67 3.53
CA GLY A 153 7.72 -10.30 2.14
C GLY A 153 6.83 -9.15 1.65
N PRO A 154 6.93 -8.83 0.36
CA PRO A 154 6.10 -7.82 -0.31
C PRO A 154 4.70 -8.34 -0.70
N LEU A 155 4.29 -9.50 -0.17
CA LEU A 155 3.02 -10.15 -0.49
C LEU A 155 1.93 -9.77 0.52
N TYR A 156 0.75 -9.44 0.01
CA TYR A 156 -0.39 -8.98 0.79
C TYR A 156 -1.69 -9.61 0.29
N LEU A 157 -2.64 -9.84 1.18
CA LEU A 157 -3.90 -10.51 0.86
C LEU A 157 -5.09 -9.62 1.16
N ARG A 158 -6.09 -9.69 0.28
CA ARG A 158 -7.41 -9.10 0.52
C ARG A 158 -8.48 -9.94 -0.16
N TYR A 159 -9.56 -10.19 0.55
CA TYR A 159 -10.78 -10.72 -0.04
C TYR A 159 -11.51 -9.62 -0.83
N GLY A 160 -11.88 -9.89 -2.08
CA GLY A 160 -12.67 -8.93 -2.86
C GLY A 160 -13.02 -9.40 -4.27
N GLY A 161 -13.69 -8.52 -5.02
CA GLY A 161 -14.12 -8.79 -6.39
C GLY A 161 -12.93 -8.98 -7.33
N PHE A 162 -13.05 -10.01 -8.18
CA PHE A 162 -12.20 -10.26 -9.34
C PHE A 162 -12.83 -9.61 -10.56
N THR A 163 -14.15 -9.73 -10.69
CA THR A 163 -14.99 -9.00 -11.64
C THR A 163 -15.66 -7.81 -10.96
N GLU A 164 -15.94 -6.76 -11.71
CA GLU A 164 -16.65 -5.59 -11.19
C GLU A 164 -18.14 -5.91 -11.04
N GLN A 165 -18.61 -5.91 -9.79
CA GLN A 165 -20.02 -5.99 -9.45
C GLN A 165 -20.44 -4.68 -8.80
N PHE A 166 -21.67 -4.24 -9.04
CA PHE A 166 -22.17 -2.96 -8.54
C PHE A 166 -23.50 -3.12 -7.81
N CYS A 167 -23.68 -2.37 -6.73
CA CYS A 167 -24.96 -2.19 -6.05
C CYS A 167 -25.18 -0.70 -5.72
N ARG A 168 -26.37 -0.35 -5.24
CA ARG A 168 -26.61 0.99 -4.68
C ARG A 168 -26.22 1.02 -3.21
N SER A 169 -25.54 2.07 -2.78
CA SER A 169 -25.30 2.37 -1.36
C SER A 169 -26.60 2.82 -0.68
N ASP A 170 -26.55 2.99 0.65
CA ASP A 170 -27.66 3.58 1.42
C ASP A 170 -27.99 5.03 0.98
N SER A 171 -27.02 5.73 0.39
CA SER A 171 -27.21 7.05 -0.22
C SER A 171 -27.70 6.99 -1.67
N GLY A 172 -27.91 5.80 -2.23
CA GLY A 172 -28.38 5.57 -3.60
C GLY A 172 -27.28 5.60 -4.67
N GLU A 173 -26.02 5.82 -4.30
CA GLU A 173 -24.87 5.88 -5.23
C GLU A 173 -24.51 4.48 -5.76
N LEU A 174 -24.13 4.39 -7.03
CA LEU A 174 -23.63 3.14 -7.60
C LEU A 174 -22.20 2.88 -7.09
N VAL A 175 -22.01 1.79 -6.35
CA VAL A 175 -20.73 1.44 -5.71
C VAL A 175 -20.35 0.01 -6.04
N LEU A 176 -19.04 -0.29 -5.99
CA LEU A 176 -18.54 -1.65 -6.12
C LEU A 176 -19.09 -2.54 -4.99
N ALA A 177 -19.33 -3.80 -5.29
CA ALA A 177 -20.01 -4.73 -4.41
C ALA A 177 -19.34 -6.11 -4.39
N LEU A 178 -19.58 -6.83 -3.29
CA LEU A 178 -19.34 -8.26 -3.13
C LEU A 178 -20.68 -8.99 -3.01
N ARG A 179 -20.72 -10.23 -3.44
CA ARG A 179 -21.87 -11.13 -3.33
C ARG A 179 -21.78 -11.96 -2.06
N GLU A 180 -22.77 -11.80 -1.19
CA GLU A 180 -22.96 -12.62 0.00
C GLU A 180 -23.41 -14.05 -0.40
N PRO A 181 -23.28 -15.06 0.49
CA PRO A 181 -23.81 -16.42 0.24
C PRO A 181 -25.31 -16.46 -0.05
N SER A 182 -26.06 -15.47 0.45
CA SER A 182 -27.49 -15.27 0.17
C SER A 182 -27.78 -14.84 -1.29
N GLY A 183 -26.74 -14.49 -2.07
CA GLY A 183 -26.83 -13.90 -3.39
C GLY A 183 -26.94 -12.37 -3.39
N ARG A 184 -27.16 -11.74 -2.24
CA ARG A 184 -27.28 -10.28 -2.09
C ARG A 184 -25.94 -9.59 -2.34
N LEU A 185 -25.98 -8.44 -3.03
CA LEU A 185 -24.82 -7.57 -3.22
C LEU A 185 -24.67 -6.60 -2.04
N ARG A 186 -23.48 -6.56 -1.46
CA ARG A 186 -23.09 -5.67 -0.35
C ARG A 186 -21.93 -4.76 -0.80
N PRO A 187 -21.93 -3.46 -0.49
CA PRO A 187 -20.84 -2.56 -0.87
C PRO A 187 -19.45 -3.04 -0.42
N ASP A 188 -18.47 -3.05 -1.34
CA ASP A 188 -17.03 -3.26 -1.09
C ASP A 188 -16.41 -1.95 -0.60
N VAL A 189 -16.48 -1.70 0.71
CA VAL A 189 -15.91 -0.49 1.31
C VAL A 189 -14.38 -0.61 1.43
N ARG A 190 -13.66 0.19 0.63
CA ARG A 190 -12.18 0.17 0.57
C ARG A 190 -11.54 1.16 1.52
N ARG A 191 -11.54 0.83 2.81
CA ARG A 191 -10.85 1.62 3.85
C ARG A 191 -9.35 1.31 3.89
N ALA A 192 -8.58 2.18 4.53
CA ALA A 192 -7.15 1.97 4.81
C ALA A 192 -6.93 1.08 6.06
N VAL A 193 -7.70 -0.01 6.13
CA VAL A 193 -7.63 -1.02 7.19
C VAL A 193 -8.01 -2.37 6.58
N PHE A 194 -7.31 -3.42 7.00
CA PHE A 194 -7.64 -4.78 6.64
C PHE A 194 -8.92 -5.22 7.34
N GLU A 195 -9.90 -5.64 6.55
CA GLU A 195 -11.18 -6.19 6.99
C GLU A 195 -11.49 -7.41 6.12
N VAL A 196 -12.02 -8.46 6.76
CA VAL A 196 -12.55 -9.64 6.07
C VAL A 196 -14.06 -9.62 6.27
N PRO A 197 -14.87 -9.76 5.20
CA PRO A 197 -16.30 -9.96 5.38
C PRO A 197 -16.57 -11.17 6.29
N ASP A 198 -17.52 -11.04 7.19
CA ASP A 198 -17.89 -12.04 8.20
C ASP A 198 -18.31 -13.41 7.60
N TRP A 199 -18.76 -13.39 6.34
CA TRP A 199 -19.16 -14.55 5.57
C TRP A 199 -18.09 -15.06 4.60
N ALA A 200 -16.98 -14.35 4.41
CA ALA A 200 -15.95 -14.76 3.47
C ALA A 200 -15.22 -16.00 4.00
N PRO A 201 -14.98 -17.04 3.17
CA PRO A 201 -14.20 -18.20 3.60
C PRO A 201 -12.77 -17.74 3.90
N VAL A 202 -12.23 -18.15 5.05
CA VAL A 202 -10.84 -17.84 5.43
C VAL A 202 -10.01 -19.13 5.28
N PRO A 203 -9.13 -19.20 4.27
CA PRO A 203 -8.23 -20.33 4.06
C PRO A 203 -7.37 -20.63 5.28
N ALA A 204 -7.14 -21.91 5.57
CA ALA A 204 -6.39 -22.34 6.74
C ALA A 204 -4.94 -21.81 6.71
N VAL A 205 -4.36 -21.70 5.52
CA VAL A 205 -3.02 -21.14 5.26
C VAL A 205 -2.86 -19.71 5.81
N LEU A 206 -3.96 -18.94 5.97
CA LEU A 206 -3.91 -17.56 6.47
C LEU A 206 -3.97 -17.44 7.99
N ALA A 207 -4.22 -18.53 8.72
CA ALA A 207 -4.45 -18.49 10.17
C ALA A 207 -3.27 -17.85 10.93
N GLN A 208 -2.03 -18.21 10.59
CA GLN A 208 -0.85 -17.65 11.25
C GLN A 208 -0.68 -16.16 10.95
N ALA A 209 -0.83 -15.75 9.70
CA ALA A 209 -0.72 -14.34 9.32
C ALA A 209 -1.77 -13.47 10.04
N LEU A 210 -2.98 -13.99 10.24
CA LEU A 210 -4.03 -13.33 11.02
C LEU A 210 -3.65 -13.21 12.51
N ALA A 211 -3.08 -14.26 13.10
CA ALA A 211 -2.61 -14.26 14.48
C ALA A 211 -1.46 -13.25 14.70
N ASP A 212 -0.48 -13.24 13.80
CA ASP A 212 0.67 -12.32 13.85
C ASP A 212 0.21 -10.85 13.75
N ARG A 213 -0.77 -10.60 12.87
CA ARG A 213 -1.41 -9.29 12.76
C ARG A 213 -2.11 -8.88 14.06
N ALA A 214 -2.84 -9.79 14.70
CA ALA A 214 -3.54 -9.51 15.95
C ALA A 214 -2.59 -9.25 17.12
N ALA A 215 -1.39 -9.85 17.08
CA ALA A 215 -0.33 -9.63 18.07
C ALA A 215 0.46 -8.32 17.87
N THR A 216 0.33 -7.68 16.70
CA THR A 216 1.04 -6.42 16.40
C THR A 216 0.57 -5.31 17.32
N SER A 217 1.51 -4.70 18.06
CA SER A 217 1.21 -3.70 19.08
C SER A 217 2.10 -2.46 18.94
N MET A 218 1.54 -1.32 19.35
CA MET A 218 2.24 -0.05 19.50
C MET A 218 2.69 0.20 20.95
N ALA A 219 2.68 -0.84 21.81
CA ALA A 219 2.95 -0.72 23.24
C ALA A 219 4.34 -0.16 23.57
N ASP A 220 5.31 -0.31 22.68
CA ASP A 220 6.68 0.20 22.86
C ASP A 220 6.79 1.72 22.67
N LEU A 221 5.74 2.38 22.17
CA LEU A 221 5.74 3.83 22.01
C LEU A 221 5.45 4.51 23.36
N PRO A 222 6.36 5.33 23.92
CA PRO A 222 6.21 5.93 25.24
C PRO A 222 5.26 7.14 25.24
N TYR A 223 4.24 7.11 24.38
CA TYR A 223 3.28 8.19 24.21
C TYR A 223 1.86 7.67 24.05
N THR A 224 0.92 8.32 24.72
CA THR A 224 -0.52 8.13 24.51
C THR A 224 -1.02 9.13 23.48
N VAL A 225 -1.55 8.64 22.36
CA VAL A 225 -2.18 9.48 21.33
C VAL A 225 -3.51 10.02 21.87
N GLU A 226 -3.66 11.34 21.90
CA GLU A 226 -4.90 12.01 22.32
C GLU A 226 -5.82 12.21 21.11
N ARG A 227 -5.28 12.60 19.95
CA ARG A 227 -6.02 12.71 18.69
C ARG A 227 -5.10 12.74 17.46
N ALA A 228 -5.64 12.31 16.33
CA ALA A 228 -5.01 12.53 15.02
C ALA A 228 -5.21 13.98 14.56
N LEU A 229 -4.12 14.59 14.10
CA LEU A 229 -4.09 15.93 13.48
C LEU A 229 -4.20 15.83 11.95
N HIS A 230 -3.55 14.84 11.36
CA HIS A 230 -3.51 14.66 9.91
C HIS A 230 -3.09 13.24 9.54
N PHE A 231 -3.57 12.73 8.41
CA PHE A 231 -3.12 11.47 7.82
C PHE A 231 -2.65 11.67 6.39
N SER A 232 -1.55 11.00 6.07
CA SER A 232 -1.03 10.82 4.72
C SER A 232 -0.71 9.33 4.50
N ASN A 233 -0.41 8.92 3.27
CA ASN A 233 0.11 7.56 3.02
C ASN A 233 1.45 7.35 3.76
N GLY A 234 2.26 8.40 3.91
CA GLY A 234 3.53 8.32 4.63
C GLY A 234 3.41 8.15 6.15
N GLY A 235 2.22 8.24 6.73
CA GLY A 235 2.00 8.20 8.18
C GLY A 235 1.10 9.33 8.69
N GLY A 236 0.79 9.29 9.98
CA GLY A 236 -0.01 10.26 10.69
C GLY A 236 0.79 11.33 11.44
N ILE A 237 0.10 12.42 11.76
CA ILE A 237 0.52 13.43 12.72
C ILE A 237 -0.46 13.39 13.87
N TYR A 238 0.03 13.30 15.09
CA TYR A 238 -0.78 13.11 16.28
C TYR A 238 -0.43 14.16 17.33
N LEU A 239 -1.46 14.59 18.07
CA LEU A 239 -1.29 15.21 19.36
C LEU A 239 -1.23 14.10 20.39
N ALA A 240 -0.19 14.08 21.21
CA ALA A 240 0.03 13.02 22.18
C ALA A 240 0.63 13.58 23.47
N ARG A 241 0.76 12.73 24.46
CA ARG A 241 1.42 13.01 25.73
C ARG A 241 2.33 11.85 26.11
N HIS A 242 3.44 12.12 26.77
CA HIS A 242 4.28 11.04 27.29
C HIS A 242 3.48 10.21 28.31
N THR A 243 3.69 8.90 28.36
CA THR A 243 2.93 7.99 29.24
C THR A 243 3.12 8.30 30.73
N SER A 244 4.26 8.90 31.10
CA SER A 244 4.51 9.39 32.46
C SER A 244 3.90 10.77 32.77
N GLY A 245 3.12 11.36 31.85
CA GLY A 245 2.56 12.71 31.98
C GLY A 245 3.44 13.80 31.34
N GLY A 246 3.19 15.07 31.69
CA GLY A 246 3.89 16.24 31.12
C GLY A 246 3.11 16.95 30.02
N ASP A 247 3.76 17.83 29.27
CA ASP A 247 3.12 18.65 28.23
C ASP A 247 2.69 17.85 26.99
N GLN A 248 1.78 18.44 26.22
CA GLN A 248 1.41 17.91 24.91
C GLN A 248 2.59 17.99 23.95
N VAL A 249 2.70 16.95 23.12
CA VAL A 249 3.71 16.83 22.07
C VAL A 249 3.06 16.55 20.72
N VAL A 250 3.79 16.86 19.65
CA VAL A 250 3.42 16.44 18.30
C VAL A 250 4.26 15.23 17.92
N LEU A 251 3.60 14.10 17.71
CA LEU A 251 4.20 12.91 17.13
C LEU A 251 3.98 12.92 15.62
N LYS A 252 5.06 12.72 14.88
CA LYS A 252 5.01 12.49 13.44
C LYS A 252 5.48 11.09 13.14
N GLU A 253 4.59 10.30 12.58
CA GLU A 253 4.82 8.94 12.10
C GLU A 253 5.35 8.98 10.67
N ALA A 254 6.31 8.09 10.39
CA ALA A 254 6.82 7.80 9.08
C ALA A 254 6.81 6.29 8.87
N ARG A 255 6.16 5.87 7.79
CA ARG A 255 6.05 4.48 7.36
C ARG A 255 7.19 4.16 6.39
N PRO A 256 7.99 3.11 6.62
CA PRO A 256 9.05 2.70 5.70
C PRO A 256 8.52 2.50 4.28
N ASP A 257 9.32 2.94 3.30
CA ASP A 257 9.08 2.77 1.87
C ASP A 257 7.77 3.43 1.36
N ALA A 258 7.01 4.11 2.21
CA ALA A 258 5.71 4.67 1.88
C ALA A 258 5.72 6.21 1.83
N GLY A 259 4.79 6.75 1.06
CA GLY A 259 4.60 8.19 0.95
C GLY A 259 5.74 8.87 0.23
N LEU A 260 6.07 8.38 -0.96
CA LEU A 260 7.13 8.93 -1.81
C LEU A 260 6.83 10.40 -2.15
N ASP A 261 7.87 11.21 -2.22
CA ASP A 261 7.82 12.53 -2.84
C ASP A 261 8.28 12.47 -4.31
N GLN A 262 8.36 13.62 -4.97
CA GLN A 262 8.81 13.73 -6.37
C GLN A 262 10.26 13.28 -6.61
N ARG A 263 11.10 13.24 -5.56
CA ARG A 263 12.49 12.75 -5.64
C ARG A 263 12.60 11.25 -5.37
N GLY A 264 11.49 10.59 -5.04
CA GLY A 264 11.47 9.19 -4.64
C GLY A 264 11.83 8.98 -3.16
N ASP A 265 11.89 10.05 -2.35
CA ASP A 265 12.20 9.91 -0.93
C ASP A 265 10.96 9.48 -0.14
N ASP A 266 11.09 8.39 0.61
CA ASP A 266 10.03 7.87 1.47
C ASP A 266 9.81 8.72 2.73
N ALA A 267 8.78 8.38 3.50
CA ALA A 267 8.45 9.10 4.72
C ALA A 267 9.56 9.05 5.76
N VAL A 268 10.29 7.94 5.87
CA VAL A 268 11.36 7.75 6.87
C VAL A 268 12.55 8.64 6.55
N SER A 269 12.99 8.67 5.30
CA SER A 269 14.05 9.55 4.81
C SER A 269 13.72 11.02 5.07
N ARG A 270 12.48 11.43 4.78
CA ARG A 270 12.01 12.80 5.04
C ARG A 270 11.92 13.11 6.54
N LEU A 271 11.52 12.15 7.37
CA LEU A 271 11.48 12.31 8.83
C LEU A 271 12.88 12.45 9.43
N GLY A 272 13.86 11.66 8.93
CA GLY A 272 15.26 11.74 9.33
C GLY A 272 15.87 13.11 9.02
N ARG A 273 15.68 13.62 7.80
CA ARG A 273 16.14 14.97 7.44
C ARG A 273 15.51 16.06 8.31
N GLU A 274 14.22 15.96 8.59
CA GLU A 274 13.54 16.91 9.48
C GLU A 274 14.13 16.87 10.90
N ARG A 275 14.40 15.67 11.44
CA ARG A 275 15.07 15.49 12.73
C ARG A 275 16.44 16.16 12.75
N ASP A 276 17.26 15.92 11.73
CA ASP A 276 18.62 16.45 11.67
C ASP A 276 18.63 17.98 11.58
N ILE A 277 17.69 18.57 10.82
CA ILE A 277 17.50 20.03 10.75
C ILE A 277 17.10 20.59 12.12
N LEU A 278 16.16 19.96 12.83
CA LEU A 278 15.74 20.42 14.15
C LEU A 278 16.85 20.33 15.20
N HIS A 279 17.70 19.30 15.13
CA HIS A 279 18.88 19.24 15.99
C HIS A 279 19.85 20.38 15.71
N ARG A 280 20.08 20.72 14.44
CA ARG A 280 20.93 21.86 14.05
C ARG A 280 20.36 23.21 14.48
N LEU A 281 19.04 23.32 14.58
CA LEU A 281 18.33 24.54 15.00
C LEU A 281 18.02 24.58 16.50
N LYS A 282 18.60 23.67 17.30
CA LYS A 282 18.39 23.66 18.76
C LYS A 282 18.78 25.00 19.37
N GLY A 283 17.88 25.58 20.16
CA GLY A 283 18.09 26.86 20.84
C GLY A 283 17.76 28.10 20.00
N VAL A 284 17.38 27.95 18.73
CA VAL A 284 16.88 29.06 17.93
C VAL A 284 15.47 29.42 18.42
N PRO A 285 15.21 30.68 18.80
CA PRO A 285 13.87 31.12 19.20
C PRO A 285 12.84 30.80 18.11
N PHE A 286 11.64 30.40 18.52
CA PHE A 286 10.54 30.07 17.62
C PHE A 286 10.70 28.77 16.80
N VAL A 287 11.73 27.95 17.07
CA VAL A 287 11.84 26.59 16.52
C VAL A 287 11.35 25.56 17.55
N PRO A 288 10.49 24.59 17.17
CA PRO A 288 10.08 23.50 18.06
C PRO A 288 11.25 22.61 18.47
N ALA A 289 11.28 22.18 19.73
CA ALA A 289 12.31 21.28 20.22
C ALA A 289 12.07 19.86 19.70
N ALA A 290 13.11 19.18 19.19
CA ALA A 290 13.08 17.73 18.96
C ALA A 290 13.25 17.00 20.29
N LEU A 291 12.21 16.27 20.71
CA LEU A 291 12.14 15.64 22.03
C LEU A 291 12.55 14.17 22.00
N GLY A 292 12.38 13.49 20.87
CA GLY A 292 12.70 12.07 20.77
C GLY A 292 12.50 11.48 19.39
N TYR A 293 13.05 10.29 19.20
CA TYR A 293 12.90 9.46 18.02
C TYR A 293 12.74 8.00 18.45
N HIS A 294 11.68 7.34 17.98
CA HIS A 294 11.33 5.98 18.37
C HIS A 294 10.97 5.16 17.15
N ILE A 295 11.25 3.87 17.20
CA ILE A 295 10.71 2.90 16.27
C ILE A 295 9.75 2.04 17.09
N ALA A 296 8.50 1.94 16.64
CA ALA A 296 7.49 1.11 17.26
C ALA A 296 6.82 0.30 16.16
N TRP A 297 6.80 -1.03 16.34
CA TRP A 297 6.66 -1.98 15.24
C TRP A 297 7.65 -1.65 14.11
N GLU A 298 7.19 -1.39 12.89
CA GLU A 298 8.05 -1.01 11.75
C GLU A 298 8.06 0.50 11.49
N HIS A 299 7.28 1.29 12.25
CA HIS A 299 7.10 2.71 11.96
C HIS A 299 8.05 3.58 12.78
N HIS A 300 8.49 4.68 12.16
CA HIS A 300 9.38 5.65 12.79
C HIS A 300 8.58 6.84 13.30
N PHE A 301 8.85 7.25 14.54
CA PHE A 301 8.15 8.34 15.21
C PHE A 301 9.15 9.41 15.65
N ARG A 302 8.91 10.66 15.27
CA ARG A 302 9.64 11.81 15.79
C ARG A 302 8.70 12.63 16.66
N CYS A 303 9.13 12.86 17.90
CA CYS A 303 8.45 13.69 18.87
C CYS A 303 9.01 15.11 18.91
N ARG A 304 8.14 16.11 18.92
CA ARG A 304 8.52 17.53 19.11
C ARG A 304 7.55 18.26 20.04
N SER A 305 7.99 19.39 20.58
CA SER A 305 7.11 20.28 21.34
C SER A 305 5.96 20.83 20.48
N THR A 306 4.81 21.09 21.10
CA THR A 306 3.65 21.75 20.46
C THR A 306 3.92 23.22 20.19
N TYR A 307 4.58 23.89 21.13
CA TYR A 307 4.97 25.29 21.03
C TYR A 307 6.46 25.45 20.75
N PRO A 308 6.87 26.55 20.10
CA PRO A 308 8.27 26.88 20.01
C PRO A 308 8.91 27.16 21.37
N VAL A 309 10.22 26.97 21.50
CA VAL A 309 10.95 27.37 22.71
C VAL A 309 10.86 28.89 22.85
N SER A 310 10.23 29.36 23.93
CA SER A 310 10.18 30.78 24.30
C SER A 310 11.56 31.28 24.71
N ARG A 311 11.81 32.58 24.52
CA ARG A 311 13.05 33.24 24.99
C ARG A 311 13.24 33.10 26.49
#